data_AF-A0A2M7FWS9-F1
#
_entry.id   AF-A0A2M7FWS9-F1
#
_cell.length_a   1.000
_cell.length_b   1.000
_cell.length_c   1.000
_cell.angle_alpha   90.00
_cell.angle_beta   90.00
_cell.angle_gamma   90.00
#
_symmetry.space_group_name_H-M   'P 1'
#
loop_
_entity.id
_entity.type
_entity.pdbx_description
1 polymer ?
#
loop_
_entity_poly.entity_id
_entity_poly.type
_entity_poly.pdbx_seq_one_letter_code
_entity_poly.pdbx_strand_id
1 'polypeptide(L)'
;MEEKSIHLLLPVNILVRNGFAWCLELLEEGRLYQESTRSPSHTTCPTCLSNYQKATEDPLHPLRDHLLLANLKRSLVMKSPEIVARYCRSMVREEQIVLKCLALTSRQRFISAKVLALGTLTGILTHPREIFHFVLSQNAFGFILVQNQPSGESDPCEEACELTEKMVECSKLMQLEFYDHVIVALDGYYSFRERTAIWE
;
A
#
# COMPACT_ATOMS: atom_id res chain seq x y z
N MET A 1 16.03 -27.50 -19.99
CA MET A 1 14.76 -27.09 -20.62
C MET A 1 13.85 -26.70 -19.48
N GLU A 2 13.66 -25.39 -19.26
CA GLU A 2 12.73 -24.89 -18.26
C GLU A 2 11.30 -25.14 -18.76
N GLU A 3 10.52 -25.93 -18.03
CA GLU A 3 9.10 -26.15 -18.32
C GLU A 3 8.33 -24.85 -18.06
N LYS A 4 7.49 -24.44 -19.03
CA LYS A 4 6.64 -23.25 -18.92
C LYS A 4 5.50 -23.54 -17.95
N SER A 5 5.50 -22.88 -16.80
CA SER A 5 4.38 -22.89 -15.86
C SER A 5 3.40 -21.74 -16.14
N ILE A 6 2.10 -22.01 -16.02
CA ILE A 6 1.03 -21.00 -16.11
C ILE A 6 0.47 -20.76 -14.72
N HIS A 7 0.43 -19.50 -14.28
CA HIS A 7 -0.11 -19.09 -12.99
C HIS A 7 -1.55 -18.61 -13.14
N LEU A 8 -2.50 -19.27 -12.46
CA LEU A 8 -3.91 -18.85 -12.43
C LEU A 8 -4.30 -18.33 -11.05
N LEU A 9 -4.96 -17.16 -11.02
CA LEU A 9 -5.65 -16.62 -9.85
C LEU A 9 -7.08 -17.16 -9.83
N LEU A 10 -7.43 -17.95 -8.81
CA LEU A 10 -8.80 -18.42 -8.63
C LEU A 10 -9.68 -17.39 -7.91
N PRO A 11 -10.99 -17.34 -8.22
CA PRO A 11 -11.93 -16.46 -7.53
C PRO A 11 -12.21 -16.94 -6.09
N VAL A 12 -12.46 -15.97 -5.21
CA VAL A 12 -12.46 -16.03 -3.73
C VAL A 12 -13.51 -16.99 -3.12
N ASN A 13 -14.42 -17.52 -3.92
CA ASN A 13 -15.57 -18.32 -3.47
C ASN A 13 -15.32 -19.83 -3.35
N ILE A 14 -14.09 -20.31 -3.57
CA ILE A 14 -13.71 -21.70 -3.23
C ILE A 14 -12.55 -21.66 -2.23
N LEU A 15 -12.89 -21.95 -0.96
CA LEU A 15 -12.01 -22.29 0.16
C LEU A 15 -11.05 -21.20 0.67
N VAL A 16 -11.53 -20.40 1.64
CA VAL A 16 -10.66 -19.64 2.55
C VAL A 16 -10.80 -20.20 3.96
N ARG A 17 -9.82 -21.01 4.39
CA ARG A 17 -9.44 -21.10 5.81
C ARG A 17 -8.12 -20.35 5.96
N ASN A 18 -8.07 -19.43 6.93
CA ASN A 18 -6.88 -18.68 7.36
C ASN A 18 -6.32 -17.58 6.42
N GLY A 19 -7.12 -17.03 5.50
CA GLY A 19 -6.81 -15.71 4.92
C GLY A 19 -5.68 -15.63 3.89
N PHE A 20 -5.35 -16.72 3.19
CA PHE A 20 -4.40 -16.71 2.07
C PHE A 20 -5.12 -16.93 0.73
N ALA A 21 -4.74 -16.18 -0.30
CA ALA A 21 -5.14 -16.45 -1.69
C ALA A 21 -4.15 -17.44 -2.32
N TRP A 22 -4.66 -18.47 -2.99
CA TRP A 22 -3.85 -19.53 -3.60
C TRP A 22 -3.39 -19.12 -5.00
N CYS A 23 -2.16 -19.49 -5.37
CA CYS A 23 -1.69 -19.46 -6.75
C CYS A 23 -1.48 -20.92 -7.19
N LEU A 24 -2.15 -21.35 -8.26
CA LEU A 24 -1.96 -22.70 -8.82
C LEU A 24 -0.95 -22.63 -9.96
N GLU A 25 0.05 -23.51 -9.91
CA GLU A 25 0.95 -23.79 -11.03
C GLU A 25 0.46 -25.04 -11.77
N LEU A 26 0.10 -24.87 -13.05
CA LEU A 26 -0.28 -25.96 -13.95
C LEU A 26 0.80 -26.16 -15.02
N LEU A 27 1.07 -27.42 -15.36
CA LEU A 27 1.79 -27.80 -16.57
C LEU A 27 0.89 -27.57 -17.80
N GLU A 28 1.47 -27.44 -19.01
CA GLU A 28 0.74 -27.17 -20.27
C GLU A 28 -0.43 -28.16 -20.54
N GLU A 29 -0.38 -29.35 -19.95
CA GLU A 29 -1.40 -30.41 -20.08
C GLU A 29 -2.55 -30.30 -19.05
N GLY A 30 -2.54 -29.29 -18.17
CA GLY A 30 -3.57 -29.08 -17.15
C GLY A 30 -3.43 -29.95 -15.89
N ARG A 31 -2.27 -30.59 -15.67
CA ARG A 31 -1.96 -31.31 -14.43
C ARG A 31 -1.36 -30.38 -13.37
N LEU A 32 -1.79 -30.55 -12.12
CA LEU A 32 -1.33 -29.82 -10.94
C LEU A 32 0.17 -30.08 -10.71
N TYR A 33 1.00 -29.03 -10.78
CA TYR A 33 2.44 -29.15 -10.57
C TYR A 33 2.81 -29.04 -9.10
N GLN A 34 2.37 -27.99 -8.40
CA GLN A 34 2.60 -27.84 -6.95
C GLN A 34 1.63 -26.83 -6.29
N GLU A 35 1.25 -27.11 -5.04
CA GLU A 35 0.62 -26.13 -4.14
C GLU A 35 1.72 -25.40 -3.36
N SER A 36 1.87 -24.08 -3.53
CA SER A 36 2.83 -23.31 -2.73
C SER A 36 2.15 -22.19 -1.94
N THR A 37 2.41 -22.17 -0.63
CA THR A 37 1.78 -21.30 0.37
C THR A 37 2.65 -20.12 0.81
N ARG A 38 3.59 -19.64 -0.02
CA ARG A 38 4.59 -18.66 0.44
C ARG A 38 4.65 -17.38 -0.37
N SER A 39 4.37 -16.30 0.36
CA SER A 39 4.70 -14.89 0.13
C SER A 39 3.62 -13.99 -0.53
N PRO A 40 3.19 -12.91 0.16
CA PRO A 40 2.36 -11.83 -0.39
C PRO A 40 3.02 -10.96 -1.48
N SER A 41 4.17 -11.37 -2.04
CA SER A 41 4.94 -10.60 -3.03
C SER A 41 4.41 -10.69 -4.47
N HIS A 42 3.34 -11.45 -4.74
CA HIS A 42 2.85 -11.63 -6.11
C HIS A 42 1.94 -10.51 -6.64
N THR A 43 1.62 -9.49 -5.85
CA THR A 43 1.01 -8.25 -6.39
C THR A 43 2.01 -7.32 -7.08
N THR A 44 3.31 -7.64 -7.05
CA THR A 44 4.39 -6.86 -7.70
C THR A 44 5.25 -7.70 -8.65
N CYS A 45 4.86 -8.94 -8.96
CA CYS A 45 5.61 -9.82 -9.87
C CYS A 45 5.46 -9.35 -11.33
N PRO A 46 6.56 -9.03 -12.05
CA PRO A 46 6.51 -8.59 -13.44
C PRO A 46 5.84 -9.60 -14.39
N THR A 47 5.98 -10.89 -14.10
CA THR A 47 5.37 -11.99 -14.87
C THR A 47 3.85 -12.04 -14.67
N CYS A 48 3.39 -11.88 -13.43
CA CYS A 48 1.95 -11.79 -13.13
C CYS A 48 1.32 -10.53 -13.74
N LEU A 49 2.05 -9.41 -13.71
CA LEU A 49 1.64 -8.15 -14.34
C LEU A 49 1.56 -8.28 -15.88
N SER A 50 2.53 -8.95 -16.50
CA SER A 50 2.52 -9.22 -17.95
C SER A 50 1.38 -10.14 -18.36
N ASN A 51 1.09 -11.19 -17.58
CA ASN A 51 -0.03 -12.09 -17.84
C ASN A 51 -1.38 -11.40 -17.64
N TYR A 52 -1.49 -10.50 -16.65
CA TYR A 52 -2.65 -9.63 -16.47
C TYR A 52 -2.85 -8.67 -17.66
N GLN A 53 -1.79 -8.04 -18.15
CA GLN A 53 -1.85 -7.15 -19.31
C GLN A 53 -2.34 -7.87 -20.56
N LYS A 54 -1.78 -9.06 -20.86
CA LYS A 54 -2.22 -9.91 -21.98
C LYS A 54 -3.68 -10.34 -21.84
N ALA A 55 -4.13 -10.66 -20.62
CA ALA A 55 -5.52 -10.99 -20.33
C ALA A 55 -6.47 -9.79 -20.54
N THR A 56 -6.02 -8.55 -20.35
CA THR A 56 -6.87 -7.36 -20.59
C THR A 56 -6.97 -6.92 -22.05
N GLU A 57 -6.13 -7.46 -22.95
CA GLU A 57 -6.11 -7.12 -24.38
C GLU A 57 -7.25 -7.80 -25.17
N ASP A 58 -7.78 -8.93 -24.69
CA ASP A 58 -8.91 -9.64 -25.32
C ASP A 58 -10.27 -8.96 -24.99
N PRO A 59 -11.06 -8.51 -26.00
CA PRO A 59 -12.38 -7.88 -25.85
C PRO A 59 -13.46 -8.69 -25.14
N LEU A 60 -13.32 -10.01 -25.10
CA LEU A 60 -14.25 -10.92 -24.47
C LEU A 60 -13.69 -11.49 -23.16
N HIS A 61 -12.53 -11.00 -22.72
CA HIS A 61 -11.85 -11.56 -21.56
C HIS A 61 -12.60 -11.26 -20.25
N PRO A 62 -12.85 -12.27 -19.39
CA PRO A 62 -13.63 -12.12 -18.14
C PRO A 62 -13.08 -11.12 -17.10
N LEU A 63 -11.82 -10.67 -17.23
CA LEU A 63 -11.17 -9.69 -16.34
C LEU A 63 -11.38 -8.22 -16.79
N ARG A 64 -11.97 -8.02 -17.96
CA ARG A 64 -12.12 -6.71 -18.61
C ARG A 64 -13.11 -5.80 -17.89
N ASP A 65 -14.08 -6.37 -17.18
CA ASP A 65 -14.97 -5.63 -16.28
C ASP A 65 -14.24 -5.24 -14.99
N HIS A 66 -13.47 -4.16 -15.05
CA HIS A 66 -13.46 -2.98 -14.17
C HIS A 66 -13.95 -2.99 -12.70
N LEU A 67 -14.69 -3.98 -12.20
CA LEU A 67 -15.09 -4.14 -10.79
C LEU A 67 -13.97 -4.68 -9.92
N LEU A 68 -13.08 -5.51 -10.46
CA LEU A 68 -12.04 -6.19 -9.68
C LEU A 68 -10.97 -5.22 -9.14
N LEU A 69 -10.46 -4.27 -9.93
CA LEU A 69 -9.44 -3.33 -9.40
C LEU A 69 -9.98 -2.39 -8.30
N ALA A 70 -11.23 -1.92 -8.42
CA ALA A 70 -11.86 -1.08 -7.41
C ALA A 70 -12.19 -1.88 -6.13
N ASN A 71 -12.68 -3.13 -6.27
CA ASN A 71 -12.93 -4.03 -5.14
C ASN A 71 -11.66 -4.60 -4.52
N LEU A 72 -10.59 -4.82 -5.30
CA LEU A 72 -9.27 -5.25 -4.83
C LEU A 72 -8.56 -4.12 -4.09
N LYS A 73 -8.63 -2.88 -4.59
CA LYS A 73 -8.13 -1.72 -3.83
C LYS A 73 -8.87 -1.57 -2.51
N ARG A 74 -10.20 -1.75 -2.49
CA ARG A 74 -11.00 -1.74 -1.26
C ARG A 74 -10.87 -3.01 -0.41
N SER A 75 -10.31 -4.10 -0.92
CA SER A 75 -10.01 -5.30 -0.12
C SER A 75 -8.67 -5.17 0.61
N LEU A 76 -7.80 -4.26 0.16
CA LEU A 76 -6.55 -3.95 0.85
C LEU A 76 -6.85 -3.22 2.16
N VAL A 77 -6.50 -3.87 3.27
CA VAL A 77 -6.69 -3.38 4.63
C VAL A 77 -5.35 -2.97 5.22
N MET A 78 -5.22 -1.69 5.58
CA MET A 78 -3.99 -1.07 6.09
C MET A 78 -3.97 -1.08 7.62
N LYS A 79 -3.91 -2.28 8.21
CA LYS A 79 -4.03 -2.50 9.67
C LYS A 79 -2.71 -2.55 10.44
N SER A 80 -1.60 -2.70 9.73
CA SER A 80 -0.26 -2.71 10.34
C SER A 80 0.70 -1.87 9.52
N PRO A 81 1.70 -1.25 10.16
CA PRO A 81 2.71 -0.47 9.46
C PRO A 81 3.53 -1.33 8.49
N GLU A 82 3.70 -2.62 8.75
CA GLU A 82 4.33 -3.55 7.80
C GLU A 82 3.57 -3.62 6.45
N ILE A 83 2.23 -3.71 6.47
CA ILE A 83 1.42 -3.72 5.25
C ILE A 83 1.56 -2.40 4.50
N VAL A 84 1.53 -1.28 5.23
CA VAL A 84 1.70 0.07 4.68
C VAL A 84 3.08 0.24 4.04
N ALA A 85 4.14 -0.14 4.76
CA ALA A 85 5.51 -0.06 4.30
C ALA A 85 5.72 -0.93 3.06
N ARG A 86 5.16 -2.14 3.02
CA ARG A 86 5.19 -3.01 1.84
C ARG A 86 4.47 -2.39 0.65
N TYR A 87 3.29 -1.81 0.86
CA TYR A 87 2.54 -1.12 -0.20
C TYR A 87 3.31 0.07 -0.77
N CYS A 88 4.06 0.78 0.09
CA CYS A 88 4.84 1.97 -0.29
C CYS A 88 6.32 1.69 -0.57
N ARG A 89 6.77 0.43 -0.63
CA ARG A 89 8.20 0.07 -0.76
C ARG A 89 8.88 0.70 -1.98
N SER A 90 8.13 0.97 -3.05
CA SER A 90 8.68 1.63 -4.24
C SER A 90 9.21 3.03 -3.97
N MET A 91 8.70 3.73 -2.95
CA MET A 91 9.15 5.08 -2.58
C MET A 91 10.61 5.12 -2.10
N VAL A 92 11.16 3.98 -1.67
CA VAL A 92 12.57 3.88 -1.26
C VAL A 92 13.53 4.15 -2.44
N ARG A 93 13.05 4.05 -3.68
CA ARG A 93 13.85 4.32 -4.89
C ARG A 93 13.89 5.81 -5.27
N GLU A 94 13.08 6.64 -4.61
CA GLU A 94 13.03 8.07 -4.90
C GLU A 94 14.24 8.75 -4.29
N GLU A 95 14.96 9.53 -5.11
CA GLU A 95 16.13 10.30 -4.67
C GLU A 95 15.75 11.52 -3.82
N GLN A 96 14.48 11.94 -3.89
CA GLN A 96 13.91 13.03 -3.12
C GLN A 96 13.01 12.49 -1.99
N ILE A 97 12.79 13.29 -0.95
CA ILE A 97 11.77 13.00 0.06
C ILE A 97 10.39 13.17 -0.58
N VAL A 98 9.54 12.17 -0.45
CA VAL A 98 8.18 12.12 -0.99
C VAL A 98 7.22 11.87 0.17
N LEU A 99 6.31 12.81 0.41
CA LEU A 99 5.22 12.60 1.36
C LEU A 99 3.95 12.17 0.62
N LYS A 100 3.47 10.98 0.95
CA LYS A 100 2.26 10.37 0.41
C LYS A 100 1.21 10.23 1.50
N CYS A 101 -0.05 10.51 1.17
CA CYS A 101 -1.18 10.26 2.05
C CYS A 101 -2.02 9.13 1.50
N LEU A 102 -2.38 8.16 2.35
CA LEU A 102 -3.29 7.08 2.06
C LEU A 102 -4.63 7.37 2.73
N ALA A 103 -5.70 7.52 1.94
CA ALA A 103 -7.06 7.74 2.41
C ALA A 103 -7.75 6.39 2.69
N LEU A 104 -8.38 6.25 3.86
CA LEU A 104 -8.93 4.99 4.34
C LEU A 104 -10.39 5.10 4.79
N THR A 105 -11.10 3.99 4.71
CA THR A 105 -12.44 3.83 5.31
C THR A 105 -12.36 3.60 6.83
N SER A 106 -13.50 3.57 7.52
CA SER A 106 -13.60 3.26 8.96
C SER A 106 -13.13 1.85 9.34
N ARG A 107 -13.00 0.94 8.37
CA ARG A 107 -12.42 -0.40 8.57
C ARG A 107 -10.96 -0.48 8.08
N GLN A 108 -10.30 0.68 7.94
CA GLN A 108 -8.94 0.85 7.43
C GLN A 108 -8.72 0.22 6.04
N ARG A 109 -9.79 0.12 5.23
CA ARG A 109 -9.66 -0.29 3.83
C ARG A 109 -9.18 0.88 3.00
N PHE A 110 -8.27 0.60 2.07
CA PHE A 110 -7.70 1.59 1.17
C PHE A 110 -8.76 2.16 0.22
N ILE A 111 -8.80 3.49 0.10
CA ILE A 111 -9.65 4.23 -0.84
C ILE A 111 -8.77 4.71 -2.00
N SER A 112 -7.79 5.55 -1.68
CA SER A 112 -6.89 6.16 -2.66
C SER A 112 -5.61 6.65 -1.99
N ALA A 113 -4.61 6.99 -2.81
CA ALA A 113 -3.35 7.56 -2.38
C ALA A 113 -3.02 8.79 -3.21
N LYS A 114 -2.37 9.78 -2.60
CA LYS A 114 -1.87 10.97 -3.29
C LYS A 114 -0.51 11.35 -2.75
N VAL A 115 0.44 11.69 -3.64
CA VAL A 115 1.67 12.39 -3.27
C VAL A 115 1.29 13.84 -2.99
N LEU A 116 1.51 14.31 -1.77
CA LEU A 116 1.12 15.63 -1.32
C LEU A 116 2.24 16.65 -1.46
N ALA A 117 3.49 16.21 -1.33
CA ALA A 117 4.64 17.06 -1.52
C ALA A 117 5.85 16.25 -1.98
N LEU A 118 6.75 16.97 -2.64
CA LEU A 118 8.10 16.55 -2.96
C LEU A 118 9.02 17.51 -2.20
N GLY A 119 9.83 16.94 -1.32
CA GLY A 119 10.82 17.64 -0.52
C GLY A 119 12.18 17.68 -1.22
N THR A 120 13.11 18.35 -0.56
CA THR A 120 14.54 18.23 -0.91
C THR A 120 15.16 17.10 -0.09
N LEU A 121 16.48 16.91 -0.17
CA LEU A 121 17.18 15.93 0.66
C LEU A 121 17.08 16.23 2.17
N THR A 122 16.83 17.49 2.55
CA THR A 122 16.87 17.95 3.95
C THR A 122 15.50 18.08 4.59
N GLY A 123 14.41 17.81 3.86
CA GLY A 123 13.07 17.86 4.44
C GLY A 123 11.99 18.25 3.46
N ILE A 124 10.75 18.25 3.98
CA ILE A 124 9.56 18.53 3.21
C ILE A 124 8.67 19.54 3.93
N LEU A 125 8.23 20.57 3.20
CA LEU A 125 7.27 21.55 3.69
C LEU A 125 5.88 21.13 3.21
N THR A 126 5.01 20.77 4.14
CA THR A 126 3.59 20.49 3.85
C THR A 126 2.71 21.13 4.90
N HIS A 127 1.65 21.79 4.47
CA HIS A 127 0.66 22.35 5.39
C HIS A 127 -0.45 21.35 5.67
N PRO A 128 -0.95 21.26 6.92
CA PRO A 128 -2.08 20.39 7.26
C PRO A 128 -3.29 20.57 6.34
N ARG A 129 -3.56 21.80 5.89
CA ARG A 129 -4.67 22.09 4.97
C ARG A 129 -4.62 21.27 3.67
N GLU A 130 -3.43 20.98 3.13
CA GLU A 130 -3.27 20.24 1.88
C GLU A 130 -3.58 18.74 2.10
N ILE A 131 -3.13 18.21 3.24
CA ILE A 131 -3.42 16.84 3.69
C ILE A 131 -4.93 16.69 3.89
N PHE A 132 -5.54 17.55 4.71
CA PHE A 132 -6.97 17.45 5.01
C PHE A 132 -7.85 17.72 3.79
N HIS A 133 -7.46 18.64 2.91
CA HIS A 133 -8.18 18.84 1.65
C HIS A 133 -8.25 17.55 0.84
N PHE A 134 -7.13 16.82 0.70
CA PHE A 134 -7.14 15.51 0.06
C PHE A 134 -8.02 14.51 0.81
N VAL A 135 -7.79 14.29 2.10
CA VAL A 135 -8.53 13.29 2.90
C VAL A 135 -10.05 13.52 2.84
N LEU A 136 -10.49 14.77 3.01
CA LEU A 136 -11.90 15.15 2.94
C LEU A 136 -12.48 14.97 1.53
N SER A 137 -11.73 15.33 0.48
CA SER A 137 -12.17 15.13 -0.92
C SER A 137 -12.43 13.66 -1.27
N GLN A 138 -11.81 12.72 -0.54
CA GLN A 138 -11.97 11.28 -0.74
C GLN A 138 -13.11 10.68 0.09
N ASN A 139 -13.83 11.49 0.89
CA ASN A 139 -14.80 11.02 1.89
C ASN A 139 -14.19 9.95 2.81
N ALA A 140 -12.92 10.14 3.19
CA ALA A 140 -12.20 9.19 4.03
C ALA A 140 -12.62 9.36 5.50
N PHE A 141 -12.63 8.24 6.22
CA PHE A 141 -12.80 8.24 7.68
C PHE A 141 -11.48 8.56 8.40
N GLY A 142 -10.38 8.14 7.80
CA GLY A 142 -9.05 8.39 8.33
C GLY A 142 -7.98 8.22 7.27
N PHE A 143 -6.73 8.42 7.68
CA PHE A 143 -5.60 8.43 6.78
C PHE A 143 -4.31 7.97 7.46
N ILE A 144 -3.33 7.63 6.61
CA ILE A 144 -1.96 7.32 7.00
C ILE A 144 -1.04 8.22 6.16
N LEU A 145 -0.04 8.82 6.79
CA LEU A 145 1.04 9.48 6.09
C LEU A 145 2.18 8.49 5.89
N VAL A 146 2.80 8.55 4.71
CA VAL A 146 3.97 7.74 4.39
C VAL A 146 5.03 8.63 3.75
N GLN A 147 6.24 8.57 4.26
CA GLN A 147 7.39 9.27 3.69
C GLN A 147 8.53 8.29 3.43
N ASN A 148 9.36 8.54 2.42
CA ASN A 148 10.62 7.84 2.26
C ASN A 148 11.78 8.62 2.88
N GLN A 149 12.85 7.90 3.23
CA GLN A 149 14.12 8.50 3.60
C GLN A 149 15.21 8.12 2.59
N PRO A 150 15.66 9.06 1.73
CA PRO A 150 16.70 8.78 0.73
C PRO A 150 18.05 8.36 1.31
N SER A 151 18.36 8.71 2.57
CA SER A 151 19.60 8.27 3.25
C SER A 151 19.66 6.76 3.45
N GLY A 152 18.51 6.07 3.40
CA GLY A 152 18.41 4.62 3.55
C GLY A 152 18.12 4.14 4.97
N GLU A 153 18.20 5.03 5.97
CA GLU A 153 17.88 4.76 7.38
C GLU A 153 16.43 5.15 7.69
N SER A 154 15.73 4.35 8.48
CA SER A 154 14.29 4.55 8.74
C SER A 154 13.98 5.56 9.85
N ASP A 155 14.98 6.02 10.59
CA ASP A 155 14.79 6.95 11.70
C ASP A 155 14.24 8.31 11.22
N PRO A 156 13.29 8.90 11.98
CA PRO A 156 12.67 10.16 11.61
C PRO A 156 13.62 11.35 11.77
N CYS A 157 13.50 12.33 10.87
CA CYS A 157 14.06 13.66 11.08
C CYS A 157 13.18 14.52 12.00
N GLU A 158 13.70 15.64 12.48
CA GLU A 158 12.99 16.57 13.35
C GLU A 158 11.71 17.11 12.68
N GLU A 159 11.77 17.47 11.40
CA GLU A 159 10.62 17.98 10.64
C GLU A 159 9.51 16.93 10.53
N ALA A 160 9.87 15.66 10.41
CA ALA A 160 8.92 14.55 10.39
C ALA A 160 8.20 14.41 11.74
N CYS A 161 8.94 14.56 12.85
CA CYS A 161 8.37 14.53 14.20
C CYS A 161 7.39 15.69 14.41
N GLU A 162 7.81 16.93 14.11
CA GLU A 162 6.96 18.13 14.23
C GLU A 162 5.69 18.04 13.37
N LEU A 163 5.83 17.57 12.12
CA LEU A 163 4.69 17.36 11.25
C LEU A 163 3.73 16.33 11.86
N THR A 164 4.25 15.23 12.40
CA THR A 164 3.42 14.17 12.98
C THR A 164 2.61 14.69 14.17
N GLU A 165 3.26 15.37 15.11
CA GLU A 165 2.62 15.95 16.29
C GLU A 165 1.51 16.93 15.90
N LYS A 166 1.82 17.85 14.99
CA LYS A 166 0.85 18.82 14.48
C LYS A 166 -0.33 18.13 13.78
N MET A 167 -0.07 17.05 13.03
CA MET A 167 -1.13 16.31 12.36
C MET A 167 -2.01 15.55 13.34
N VAL A 168 -1.47 14.99 14.42
CA VAL A 168 -2.28 14.38 15.49
C VAL A 168 -3.25 15.41 16.09
N GLU A 169 -2.75 16.58 16.50
CA GLU A 169 -3.58 17.65 17.06
C GLU A 169 -4.68 18.11 16.10
N CYS A 170 -4.31 18.40 14.84
CA CYS A 170 -5.27 18.86 13.85
C CYS A 170 -6.32 17.79 13.53
N SER A 171 -5.93 16.51 13.53
CA SER A 171 -6.85 15.41 13.20
C SER A 171 -7.90 15.22 14.28
N LYS A 172 -7.53 15.39 15.56
CA LYS A 172 -8.48 15.44 16.70
C LYS A 172 -9.52 16.55 16.51
N LEU A 173 -9.09 17.76 16.13
CA LEU A 173 -9.99 18.89 15.89
C LEU A 173 -10.93 18.64 14.69
N MET A 174 -10.39 18.08 13.61
CA MET A 174 -11.14 17.80 12.38
C MET A 174 -12.02 16.54 12.46
N GLN A 175 -11.93 15.79 13.57
CA GLN A 175 -12.62 14.50 13.77
C GLN A 175 -12.31 13.49 12.65
N LEU A 176 -11.04 13.40 12.27
CA LEU A 176 -10.52 12.42 11.32
C LEU A 176 -9.53 11.49 12.02
N GLU A 177 -9.59 10.19 11.72
CA GLU A 177 -8.62 9.25 12.27
C GLU A 177 -7.27 9.37 11.56
N PHE A 178 -6.25 9.84 12.29
CA PHE A 178 -4.87 9.75 11.83
C PHE A 178 -4.24 8.49 12.42
N TYR A 179 -4.12 7.44 11.60
CA TYR A 179 -3.78 6.11 12.10
C TYR A 179 -2.28 5.94 12.37
N ASP A 180 -1.43 6.48 11.48
CA ASP A 180 0.02 6.38 11.60
C ASP A 180 0.73 7.37 10.66
N HIS A 181 1.99 7.65 11.00
CA HIS A 181 2.99 8.16 10.07
C HIS A 181 4.06 7.08 9.89
N VAL A 182 4.24 6.57 8.68
CA VAL A 182 5.21 5.52 8.37
C VAL A 182 6.37 6.09 7.54
N ILE A 183 7.60 5.87 7.98
CA ILE A 183 8.81 6.12 7.19
C ILE A 183 9.22 4.81 6.51
N VAL A 184 9.49 4.83 5.21
CA VAL A 184 10.04 3.70 4.47
C VAL A 184 11.46 4.01 4.00
N ALA A 185 12.38 3.10 4.27
CA ALA A 185 13.78 3.26 3.91
C ALA A 185 14.40 1.91 3.50
N LEU A 186 15.70 1.89 3.18
CA LEU A 186 16.36 0.67 2.71
C LEU A 186 16.41 -0.39 3.82
N ASP A 187 16.77 0.04 5.02
CA ASP A 187 16.90 -0.76 6.25
C ASP A 187 15.56 -1.30 6.80
N GLY A 188 14.43 -0.69 6.42
CA GLY A 188 13.11 -1.14 6.87
C GLY A 188 12.06 -0.04 6.85
N TYR A 189 11.35 0.08 7.98
CA TYR A 189 10.35 1.12 8.21
C TYR A 189 10.33 1.57 9.67
N TYR A 190 9.85 2.78 9.89
CA TYR A 190 9.55 3.33 11.21
C TYR A 190 8.07 3.68 11.28
N SER A 191 7.38 3.21 12.32
CA SER A 191 6.00 3.58 12.63
C SER A 191 6.02 4.53 13.83
N PHE A 192 5.51 5.74 13.65
CA PHE A 192 5.31 6.64 14.78
C PHE A 192 4.27 6.05 15.74
N ARG A 193 3.24 5.35 15.24
CA ARG A 193 2.20 4.73 16.07
C ARG A 193 2.74 3.69 17.04
N GLU A 194 3.74 2.92 16.63
CA GLU A 194 4.34 1.89 17.48
C GLU A 194 5.44 2.42 18.40
N ARG A 195 6.11 3.53 18.04
CA ARG A 195 7.34 3.97 18.69
C ARG A 195 7.22 5.23 19.54
N THR A 196 6.10 5.94 19.48
CA THR A 196 5.92 7.20 20.24
C THR A 196 4.62 7.20 21.03
N ALA A 197 4.55 8.07 22.05
CA ALA A 197 3.38 8.24 22.90
C ALA A 197 2.48 9.43 22.48
N ILE A 198 2.76 10.07 21.35
CA ILE A 198 2.09 11.31 20.90
C ILE A 198 0.61 11.12 20.48
N TRP A 199 0.10 9.90 20.56
CA TRP A 199 -1.21 9.48 20.05
C TRP A 199 -2.33 9.56 21.08
N GLU A 200 -1.98 9.71 22.37
CA GLU A 200 -2.91 9.94 23.48
C GLU A 200 -3.45 11.38 23.44
#